data_AF-A0A7C4J8U2-F1
#
_entry.id   AF-A0A7C4J8U2-F1
#
_cell.length_a   1.000
_cell.length_b   1.000
_cell.length_c   1.000
_cell.angle_alpha   90.00
_cell.angle_beta   90.00
_cell.angle_gamma   90.00
#
_symmetry.space_group_name_H-M   'P 1'
#
loop_
_entity.id
_entity.type
_entity.pdbx_description
1 polymer ?
#
loop_
_entity_poly.entity_id
_entity_poly.type
_entity_poly.pdbx_seq_one_letter_code
_entity_poly.pdbx_strand_id
1 'polypeptide(L)' 'RVIGAIYRHGAIILPCGCSSIRFRPPLNITSAEIEEALDIIGRALAEVL' A
#
# COMPACT_ATOMS: atom_id res chain seq x y z
N ARG A 1 6.94 -9.66 -2.50
CA ARG A 1 7.98 -8.66 -2.89
C ARG A 1 7.43 -7.25 -2.78
N VAL A 2 6.36 -6.90 -3.52
CA VAL A 2 5.61 -5.63 -3.40
C VAL A 2 5.28 -5.23 -1.95
N ILE A 3 4.66 -6.12 -1.15
CA ILE A 3 4.23 -5.78 0.23
C ILE A 3 5.40 -5.32 1.11
N GLY A 4 6.57 -5.94 0.96
CA GLY A 4 7.77 -5.54 1.70
C GLY A 4 8.31 -4.18 1.25
N ALA A 5 8.19 -3.84 -0.04
CA ALA A 5 8.54 -2.51 -0.55
C ALA A 5 7.57 -1.44 -0.03
N ILE A 6 6.26 -1.72 -0.04
CA ILE A 6 5.23 -0.84 0.56
C ILE A 6 5.56 -0.53 2.03
N TYR A 7 5.95 -1.55 2.80
CA TYR A 7 6.36 -1.37 4.20
C TYR A 7 7.59 -0.46 4.36
N ARG A 8 8.63 -0.64 3.54
CA ARG A 8 9.83 0.22 3.57
C ARG A 8 9.53 1.67 3.18
N HIS A 9 8.54 1.88 2.31
CA HIS A 9 8.09 3.20 1.90
C HIS A 9 7.13 3.88 2.89
N GLY A 10 6.78 3.22 4.00
CA GLY A 10 6.06 3.83 5.12
C GLY A 10 4.60 3.44 5.27
N ALA A 11 4.09 2.46 4.51
CA ALA A 11 2.69 2.01 4.63
C ALA A 11 2.56 0.55 5.08
N ILE A 12 1.54 0.26 5.89
CA ILE A 12 1.18 -1.11 6.28
C ILE A 12 0.01 -1.58 5.42
N ILE A 13 0.17 -2.73 4.76
CA ILE A 13 -0.88 -3.36 3.97
C ILE A 13 -0.89 -4.88 4.18
N LEU A 14 -2.06 -5.49 4.08
CA LEU A 14 -2.24 -6.91 4.37
C LEU A 14 -2.36 -7.74 3.07
N PRO A 15 -1.68 -8.89 2.98
CA PRO A 15 -1.95 -9.86 1.92
C PRO A 15 -3.35 -10.47 2.05
N CYS A 16 -3.87 -10.98 0.95
CA CYS A 16 -5.13 -11.69 0.88
C CYS A 16 -5.05 -12.81 -0.18
N GLY A 17 -4.98 -14.07 0.26
CA GLY A 17 -4.81 -15.22 -0.65
C GLY A 17 -3.48 -15.17 -1.42
N CYS A 18 -3.45 -15.79 -2.60
CA CYS A 18 -2.22 -15.98 -3.37
C CYS A 18 -1.74 -14.73 -4.14
N SER A 19 -2.66 -13.87 -4.57
CA SER A 19 -2.33 -12.73 -5.45
C SER A 19 -3.26 -11.54 -5.27
N SER A 20 -3.54 -11.15 -4.03
CA SER A 20 -4.24 -9.88 -3.75
C SER A 20 -3.79 -9.26 -2.43
N ILE A 21 -4.10 -7.99 -2.26
CA ILE A 21 -3.89 -7.21 -1.03
C ILE A 21 -5.21 -6.55 -0.64
N ARG A 22 -5.40 -6.27 0.65
CA ARG A 22 -6.63 -5.63 1.15
C ARG A 22 -6.34 -4.30 1.82
N PHE A 23 -7.19 -3.33 1.54
CA PHE A 23 -7.17 -2.00 2.14
C PHE A 23 -8.11 -2.00 3.35
N ARG A 24 -7.58 -1.60 4.51
CA ARG A 24 -8.33 -1.51 5.78
C ARG A 24 -8.02 -0.19 6.47
N PRO A 25 -8.33 0.96 5.84
CA PRO A 25 -8.14 2.24 6.49
C PRO A 25 -9.12 2.41 7.66
N PRO A 26 -8.86 3.37 8.58
CA PRO A 26 -9.85 3.76 9.57
C PRO A 26 -11.03 4.48 8.91
N LEU A 27 -12.17 4.56 9.62
CA LEU A 27 -13.41 5.16 9.08
C LEU A 27 -13.31 6.67 8.84
N ASN A 28 -12.34 7.34 9.47
CA ASN A 28 -12.08 8.77 9.34
C ASN A 28 -10.94 9.10 8.35
N ILE A 29 -10.56 8.15 7.49
CA ILE A 29 -9.54 8.41 6.47
C ILE A 29 -9.95 9.56 5.54
N THR A 30 -8.98 10.39 5.18
CA THR A 30 -9.12 11.53 4.29
C THR A 30 -8.69 11.18 2.87
N SER A 31 -9.14 11.96 1.88
CA SER A 31 -8.67 11.80 0.50
C SER A 31 -7.16 12.01 0.37
N ALA A 32 -6.57 12.92 1.17
CA ALA A 32 -5.14 13.17 1.14
C ALA A 32 -4.31 11.94 1.59
N GLU A 33 -4.75 11.24 2.63
CA GLU A 33 -4.12 9.98 3.08
C GLU A 33 -4.28 8.86 2.04
N ILE A 34 -5.38 8.85 1.28
CA ILE A 34 -5.57 7.90 0.17
C ILE A 34 -4.57 8.20 -0.95
N GLU A 35 -4.41 9.46 -1.35
CA GLU A 35 -3.43 9.85 -2.38
C GLU A 35 -1.99 9.50 -1.95
N GLU A 36 -1.63 9.74 -0.69
CA GLU A 36 -0.33 9.35 -0.14
C GLU A 36 -0.12 7.82 -0.21
N ALA A 37 -1.14 7.03 0.15
CA ALA A 37 -1.07 5.58 0.06
C ALA A 37 -0.90 5.09 -1.39
N LEU A 38 -1.57 5.74 -2.35
CA LEU A 38 -1.42 5.44 -3.77
C LEU A 38 -0.03 5.78 -4.30
N ASP A 39 0.56 6.91 -3.90
CA ASP A 39 1.95 7.25 -4.22
C ASP A 39 2.94 6.21 -3.68
N ILE A 40 2.78 5.80 -2.41
CA ILE A 40 3.61 4.76 -1.79
C ILE A 40 3.51 3.45 -2.57
N ILE A 41 2.30 3.03 -2.96
CA ILE A 41 2.10 1.81 -3.74
C ILE A 41 2.73 1.94 -5.13
N GLY A 42 2.59 3.09 -5.78
CA GLY A 42 3.20 3.37 -7.08
C GLY A 42 4.72 3.25 -7.04
N ARG A 43 5.37 3.86 -6.04
CA ARG A 43 6.82 3.73 -5.82
C ARG A 43 7.24 2.30 -5.54
N ALA A 44 6.51 1.60 -4.68
CA ALA A 44 6.79 0.20 -4.36
C ALA A 44 6.65 -0.73 -5.57
N LEU A 45 5.71 -0.46 -6.49
CA LEU A 45 5.56 -1.19 -7.75
C LEU A 45 6.72 -0.91 -8.70
N ALA A 46 7.11 0.36 -8.87
CA ALA A 46 8.24 0.75 -9.71
C ALA A 46 9.59 0.19 -9.22
N GLU A 47 9.75 -0.05 -7.91
CA GLU A 47 10.97 -0.67 -7.34
C GLU A 47 11.09 -2.16 -7.70
N VAL A 48 9.97 -2.87 -7.80
CA VAL A 48 9.96 -4.36 -7.84
C VAL A 48 9.59 -4.95 -9.20
N LEU A 49 9.11 -4.13 -10.13
CA LEU A 49 8.93 -4.44 -11.55
C LEU A 49 10.22 -4.18 -12.32
#